data_AF-A0A7J0GYU1-F1
#
_entry.id   AF-A0A7J0GYU1-F1
#
_cell.length_a   1.000
_cell.length_b   1.000
_cell.length_c   1.000
_cell.angle_alpha   90.00
_cell.angle_beta   90.00
_cell.angle_gamma   90.00
#
_symmetry.space_group_name_H-M   'P 1'
#
loop_
_entity.id
_entity.type
_entity.pdbx_description
1 polymer ?
#
loop_
_entity_poly.entity_id
_entity_poly.type
_entity_poly.pdbx_seq_one_letter_code
_entity_poly.pdbx_strand_id
1 'polypeptide(L)'
;MLVTLSLFILSEAGGAEESKSRTVHYVRVTNQLGNGIDLQLHCKSRNDDLGIHVLSNQQFFQWHFRNNVWGTTRFYCYLFSKSWNNSFDVYYQGMCGAHCNWFVRQNGTCLETQEPYRSFCYPWPKGEREGLKLKD
;
A
#
# COMPACT_ATOMS: atom_id res chain seq x y z
N MET A 1 -35.23 -48.27 26.54
CA MET A 1 -35.43 -47.51 27.80
C MET A 1 -34.09 -47.63 28.55
N LEU A 2 -33.21 -46.64 28.67
CA LEU A 2 -33.32 -45.18 28.61
C LEU A 2 -32.14 -44.57 27.83
N VAL A 3 -32.38 -43.33 27.40
CA VAL A 3 -31.55 -42.43 26.60
C VAL A 3 -30.61 -41.64 27.53
N THR A 4 -29.34 -41.50 27.15
CA THR A 4 -28.45 -40.40 27.62
C THR A 4 -27.71 -39.85 26.39
N LEU A 5 -28.38 -39.14 25.48
CA LEU A 5 -28.59 -37.68 25.47
C LEU A 5 -27.30 -36.87 25.76
N SER A 6 -26.49 -36.76 24.70
CA SER A 6 -25.77 -35.56 24.25
C SER A 6 -25.30 -34.56 25.32
N LEU A 7 -24.02 -34.67 25.71
CA LEU A 7 -23.28 -33.50 26.18
C LEU A 7 -22.83 -32.73 24.93
N PHE A 8 -23.57 -31.65 24.66
CA PHE A 8 -23.26 -30.64 23.67
C PHE A 8 -21.81 -30.19 23.85
N ILE A 9 -20.95 -30.45 22.85
CA ILE A 9 -19.73 -29.67 22.69
C ILE A 9 -20.22 -28.26 22.34
N LEU A 10 -20.24 -27.36 23.33
CA LEU A 10 -20.22 -25.93 23.06
C LEU A 10 -18.87 -25.63 22.41
N SER A 11 -18.77 -25.91 21.10
CA SER A 11 -17.74 -25.35 20.25
C SER A 11 -18.07 -23.88 20.04
N GLU A 12 -17.87 -23.07 21.08
CA GLU A 12 -17.69 -21.63 20.92
C GLU A 12 -16.20 -21.33 20.82
N ALA A 13 -15.59 -21.86 19.76
CA ALA A 13 -14.52 -21.14 19.10
C ALA A 13 -15.09 -20.58 17.80
N GLY A 14 -16.15 -19.77 17.93
CA GLY A 14 -16.51 -18.80 16.91
C GLY A 14 -15.44 -17.71 16.90
N GLY A 15 -14.24 -18.06 16.44
CA GLY A 15 -13.18 -17.12 16.17
C GLY A 15 -13.64 -16.20 15.06
N ALA A 16 -14.17 -15.04 15.43
CA ALA A 16 -14.18 -13.90 14.55
C ALA A 16 -12.72 -13.53 14.30
N GLU A 17 -12.05 -14.13 13.31
CA GLU A 17 -10.85 -13.63 12.59
C GLU A 17 -10.47 -14.59 11.44
N GLU A 18 -11.38 -14.81 10.47
CA GLU A 18 -11.04 -15.56 9.24
C GLU A 18 -11.46 -14.81 7.97
N SER A 19 -11.15 -13.51 7.91
CA SER A 19 -11.41 -12.68 6.70
C SER A 19 -10.18 -11.94 6.16
N LYS A 20 -9.06 -11.88 6.90
CA LYS A 20 -7.88 -11.07 6.52
C LYS A 20 -7.10 -11.60 5.32
N SER A 21 -7.20 -12.91 5.04
CA SER A 21 -6.47 -13.57 3.94
C SER A 21 -7.23 -13.54 2.59
N ARG A 22 -8.55 -13.36 2.60
CA ARG A 22 -9.37 -13.37 1.37
C ARG A 22 -9.55 -12.00 0.70
N THR A 23 -9.18 -10.90 1.36
CA THR A 23 -9.27 -9.57 0.75
C THR A 23 -8.17 -9.38 -0.29
N VAL A 24 -8.55 -8.93 -1.48
CA VAL A 24 -7.60 -8.45 -2.49
C VAL A 24 -7.38 -6.96 -2.26
N HIS A 25 -6.12 -6.56 -2.14
CA HIS A 25 -5.72 -5.18 -2.01
C HIS A 25 -5.30 -4.63 -3.36
N TYR A 26 -5.71 -3.41 -3.66
CA TYR A 26 -5.33 -2.64 -4.85
C TYR A 26 -4.54 -1.43 -4.40
N VAL A 27 -3.32 -1.29 -4.89
CA VAL A 27 -2.50 -0.10 -4.64
C VAL A 27 -2.36 0.65 -5.95
N ARG A 28 -2.74 1.92 -5.94
CA ARG A 28 -2.60 2.85 -7.06
C ARG A 28 -1.71 4.01 -6.65
N VAL A 29 -0.69 4.30 -7.46
CA VAL A 29 0.17 5.47 -7.30
C VAL A 29 -0.04 6.38 -8.51
N THR A 30 -0.54 7.59 -8.27
CA THR A 30 -0.85 8.58 -9.31
C THR A 30 0.16 9.72 -9.26
N ASN A 31 0.74 10.08 -10.41
CA ASN A 31 1.58 11.26 -10.52
C ASN A 31 0.71 12.53 -10.57
N GLN A 32 0.79 13.36 -9.53
CA GLN A 32 0.13 14.67 -9.44
C GLN A 32 1.14 15.76 -9.08
N LEU A 33 2.39 15.64 -9.58
CA LEU A 33 3.43 16.67 -9.42
C LEU A 33 3.11 17.95 -10.20
N GLY A 34 2.24 17.87 -11.22
CA GLY A 34 1.88 19.00 -12.08
C GLY A 34 2.97 19.35 -13.09
N ASN A 35 2.70 20.38 -13.90
CA ASN A 35 3.67 21.00 -14.82
C ASN A 35 4.36 20.05 -15.81
N GLY A 36 3.73 18.94 -16.17
CA GLY A 36 4.32 17.95 -17.08
C GLY A 36 5.54 17.22 -16.51
N ILE A 37 5.73 17.22 -15.20
CA ILE A 37 6.85 16.52 -14.55
C ILE A 37 6.56 15.02 -14.57
N ASP A 38 7.44 14.25 -15.21
CA ASP A 38 7.41 12.79 -15.14
C ASP A 38 7.88 12.29 -13.76
N LEU A 39 7.22 11.25 -13.28
CA LEU A 39 7.58 10.51 -12.08
C LEU A 39 8.03 9.11 -12.49
N GLN A 40 9.29 8.79 -12.25
CA GLN A 40 9.76 7.41 -12.30
C GLN A 40 9.52 6.77 -10.93
N LEU A 41 8.99 5.55 -10.92
CA LEU A 41 8.80 4.76 -9.71
C LEU A 41 9.28 3.33 -9.89
N HIS A 42 9.92 2.79 -8.88
CA HIS A 42 10.28 1.38 -8.78
C HIS A 42 9.67 0.80 -7.51
N CYS A 43 8.63 -0.01 -7.65
CA CYS A 43 7.91 -0.57 -6.51
C CYS A 43 8.26 -2.03 -6.27
N LYS A 44 8.45 -2.40 -5.01
CA LYS A 44 8.84 -3.75 -4.60
C LYS A 44 8.17 -4.15 -3.28
N SER A 45 8.02 -5.44 -3.07
CA SER A 45 7.80 -6.07 -1.77
C SER A 45 9.08 -6.82 -1.35
N ARG A 46 9.02 -7.60 -0.27
CA ARG A 46 10.10 -8.54 0.06
C ARG A 46 10.28 -9.61 -1.01
N ASN A 47 9.19 -10.03 -1.66
CA ASN A 47 9.15 -11.20 -2.54
C ASN A 47 8.90 -10.85 -4.01
N ASP A 48 8.43 -9.63 -4.29
CA ASP A 48 7.95 -9.22 -5.61
C ASP A 48 8.67 -7.94 -6.04
N ASP A 49 9.19 -7.93 -7.26
CA ASP A 49 9.65 -6.71 -7.93
C ASP A 49 8.64 -6.35 -9.02
N LEU A 50 7.99 -5.18 -8.89
CA LEU A 50 6.98 -4.72 -9.84
C LEU A 50 7.60 -3.95 -11.02
N GLY A 51 8.92 -3.78 -11.03
CA GLY A 51 9.67 -3.10 -12.05
C GLY A 51 9.62 -1.57 -11.96
N ILE A 52 10.30 -0.95 -12.92
CA ILE A 52 10.38 0.50 -13.08
C ILE A 52 9.27 0.96 -14.03
N HIS A 53 8.53 1.97 -13.63
CA HIS A 53 7.50 2.64 -14.43
C HIS A 53 7.77 4.13 -14.50
N VAL A 54 7.51 4.75 -15.64
CA VAL A 54 7.54 6.21 -15.80
C VAL A 54 6.11 6.68 -16.03
N LEU A 55 5.63 7.53 -15.12
CA LEU A 55 4.30 8.10 -15.16
C LEU A 55 4.38 9.57 -15.54
N SER A 56 3.79 9.93 -16.67
CA SER A 56 3.54 11.34 -16.97
C SER A 56 2.46 11.92 -16.06
N ASN A 57 2.30 13.23 -16.09
CA ASN A 57 1.33 13.93 -15.24
C ASN A 57 -0.08 13.31 -15.37
N GLN A 58 -0.72 13.04 -14.24
CA GLN A 58 -2.01 12.36 -14.07
C GLN A 58 -2.06 10.88 -14.46
N GLN A 59 -0.97 10.28 -14.96
CA GLN A 59 -0.91 8.83 -15.12
C GLN A 59 -0.74 8.13 -13.78
N PHE A 60 -1.13 6.86 -13.74
CA PHE A 60 -1.04 6.03 -12.56
C PHE A 60 -0.47 4.65 -12.89
N PHE A 61 0.20 4.07 -11.90
CA PHE A 61 0.55 2.65 -11.86
C PHE A 61 -0.30 1.97 -10.80
N GLN A 62 -0.85 0.79 -11.12
CA GLN A 62 -1.69 0.03 -10.21
C GLN A 62 -1.39 -1.47 -10.28
N TRP A 63 -1.36 -2.11 -9.12
CA TRP A 63 -1.29 -3.56 -8.99
C TRP A 63 -2.23 -4.04 -7.90
N HIS A 64 -2.37 -5.36 -7.78
CA HIS A 64 -3.17 -5.99 -6.74
C HIS A 64 -2.47 -7.23 -6.19
N PHE A 65 -2.77 -7.57 -4.95
CA PHE A 65 -2.19 -8.71 -4.24
C PHE A 65 -3.08 -9.15 -3.07
N ARG A 66 -2.68 -10.24 -2.42
CA ARG A 66 -3.26 -10.72 -1.16
C ARG A 66 -2.19 -10.70 -0.09
N ASN A 67 -2.59 -10.47 1.16
CA ASN A 67 -1.66 -10.53 2.27
C ASN A 67 -1.10 -11.95 2.44
N ASN A 68 0.18 -12.04 2.77
CA ASN A 68 0.79 -13.26 3.27
C ASN A 68 0.13 -13.69 4.60
N VAL A 69 0.22 -14.98 4.90
CA VAL A 69 -0.40 -15.59 6.08
C VAL A 69 0.23 -15.13 7.41
N TRP A 70 1.43 -14.53 7.37
CA TRP A 70 2.16 -14.07 8.54
C TRP A 70 1.86 -12.63 8.96
N GLY A 71 1.01 -11.92 8.22
CA GLY A 71 0.63 -10.56 8.61
C GLY A 71 1.66 -9.47 8.25
N THR A 72 2.67 -9.78 7.43
CA THR A 72 3.87 -8.93 7.23
C THR A 72 3.97 -8.31 5.84
N THR A 73 2.88 -8.30 5.09
CA THR A 73 2.89 -7.82 3.70
C THR A 73 3.15 -6.33 3.66
N ARG A 74 4.16 -5.93 2.90
CA ARG A 74 4.59 -4.54 2.73
C ARG A 74 5.04 -4.31 1.28
N PHE A 75 4.61 -3.19 0.71
CA PHE A 75 5.13 -2.67 -0.55
C PHE A 75 5.67 -1.26 -0.33
N TYR A 76 6.81 -0.99 -0.93
CA TYR A 76 7.45 0.32 -0.95
C TYR A 76 7.82 0.68 -2.39
N CYS A 77 7.91 1.97 -2.68
CA CYS A 77 8.32 2.47 -3.98
C CYS A 77 9.45 3.48 -3.80
N TYR A 78 10.49 3.34 -4.61
CA TYR A 78 11.42 4.43 -4.86
C TYR A 78 10.80 5.38 -5.87
N LEU A 79 10.72 6.67 -5.53
CA LEU A 79 10.08 7.72 -6.29
C LEU A 79 11.15 8.72 -6.73
N PHE A 80 11.31 8.87 -8.04
CA PHE A 80 12.31 9.72 -8.66
C PHE A 80 11.64 10.74 -9.59
N SER A 81 11.99 12.00 -9.40
CA SER A 81 11.65 13.11 -10.29
C SER A 81 12.83 14.08 -10.33
N LYS A 82 12.73 15.15 -11.11
CA LYS A 82 13.77 16.19 -11.18
C LYS A 82 14.11 16.81 -9.81
N SER A 83 13.14 16.86 -8.90
CA SER A 83 13.28 17.55 -7.60
C SER A 83 13.32 16.61 -6.39
N TRP A 84 12.95 15.34 -6.56
CA TRP A 84 12.72 14.42 -5.46
C TRP A 84 13.27 13.04 -5.79
N ASN A 85 13.97 12.45 -4.82
CA ASN A 85 14.42 11.07 -4.84
C ASN A 85 14.21 10.51 -3.43
N ASN A 86 13.21 9.68 -3.23
CA ASN A 86 12.93 9.09 -1.93
C ASN A 86 12.20 7.74 -2.04
N SER A 87 12.40 6.88 -1.04
CA SER A 87 11.57 5.69 -0.85
C SER A 87 10.35 6.00 0.01
N PHE A 88 9.20 5.42 -0.34
CA PHE A 88 7.96 5.60 0.41
C PHE A 88 7.18 4.27 0.52
N ASP A 89 6.65 3.97 1.70
CA ASP A 89 5.77 2.83 1.91
C ASP A 89 4.39 3.11 1.34
N VAL A 90 4.01 2.37 0.31
CA VAL A 90 2.70 2.51 -0.35
C VAL A 90 1.69 1.47 0.17
N TYR A 91 2.16 0.48 0.92
CA TYR A 91 1.31 -0.44 1.64
C TYR A 91 2.06 -1.08 2.81
N TYR A 92 1.41 -1.15 3.96
CA TYR A 92 1.64 -2.21 4.95
C TYR A 92 0.29 -2.73 5.41
N GLN A 93 0.27 -3.96 5.90
CA GLN A 93 -0.98 -4.59 6.32
C GLN A 93 -1.70 -3.76 7.40
N GLY A 94 -2.94 -3.35 7.11
CA GLY A 94 -3.75 -2.49 7.98
C GLY A 94 -3.63 -0.98 7.71
N MET A 95 -2.77 -0.56 6.78
CA MET A 95 -2.63 0.85 6.38
C MET A 95 -3.91 1.41 5.72
N CYS A 96 -4.51 0.63 4.82
CA CYS A 96 -5.74 0.97 4.09
C CYS A 96 -6.63 -0.27 3.99
N GLY A 97 -7.87 -0.06 3.53
CA GLY A 97 -8.82 -1.16 3.24
C GLY A 97 -8.46 -1.92 1.96
N ALA A 98 -9.46 -2.21 1.13
CA ALA A 98 -9.24 -2.87 -0.16
C ALA A 98 -8.49 -1.98 -1.17
N HIS A 99 -8.58 -0.66 -1.04
CA HIS A 99 -7.97 0.30 -1.96
C HIS A 99 -7.04 1.27 -1.24
N CYS A 100 -5.78 1.32 -1.67
CA CYS A 100 -4.78 2.30 -1.30
C CYS A 100 -4.58 3.23 -2.49
N ASN A 101 -5.18 4.43 -2.45
CA ASN A 101 -5.07 5.41 -3.53
C ASN A 101 -4.09 6.51 -3.14
N TRP A 102 -2.89 6.46 -3.71
CA TRP A 102 -1.81 7.41 -3.47
C TRP A 102 -1.70 8.45 -4.57
N PHE A 103 -1.46 9.69 -4.15
CA PHE A 103 -1.22 10.84 -5.02
C PHE A 103 0.13 11.47 -4.66
N VAL A 104 1.07 11.40 -5.60
CA VAL A 104 2.41 11.99 -5.45
C VAL A 104 2.33 13.45 -5.88
N ARG A 105 2.41 14.38 -4.92
CA ARG A 105 2.27 15.82 -5.12
C ARG A 105 3.59 16.54 -4.81
N GLN A 106 3.69 17.81 -5.20
CA GLN A 106 4.90 18.61 -4.96
C GLN A 106 5.32 18.71 -3.49
N ASN A 107 4.33 18.68 -2.57
CA ASN A 107 4.56 18.88 -1.14
C ASN A 107 4.62 17.58 -0.34
N GLY A 108 4.29 16.43 -0.95
CA GLY A 108 4.25 15.15 -0.27
C GLY A 108 3.47 14.09 -1.04
N THR A 109 3.34 12.92 -0.43
CA THR A 109 2.51 11.83 -0.93
C THR A 109 1.24 11.74 -0.08
N CYS A 110 0.07 11.70 -0.71
CA CYS A 110 -1.21 11.70 0.00
C CYS A 110 -2.01 10.42 -0.26
N LEU A 111 -2.51 9.78 0.80
CA LEU A 111 -3.46 8.67 0.74
C LEU A 111 -4.88 9.24 0.82
N GLU A 112 -5.70 8.96 -0.18
CA GLU A 112 -7.09 9.43 -0.23
C GLU A 112 -8.10 8.29 -0.06
N THR A 113 -9.08 8.52 0.81
CA THR A 113 -10.23 7.62 1.03
C THR A 113 -11.49 8.19 0.38
N GLN A 114 -12.45 7.34 0.00
CA GLN A 114 -13.67 7.81 -0.64
C GLN A 114 -14.76 8.22 0.36
N GLU A 115 -15.04 7.41 1.40
CA GLU A 115 -16.17 7.66 2.31
C GLU A 115 -15.84 7.40 3.80
N PRO A 116 -15.90 8.44 4.66
CA PRO A 116 -15.89 9.85 4.28
C PRO A 116 -14.61 10.16 3.50
N TYR A 117 -14.68 11.13 2.59
CA TYR A 117 -13.47 11.59 1.90
C TYR A 117 -12.48 12.16 2.91
N ARG A 118 -11.27 11.58 2.96
CA ARG A 118 -10.15 12.05 3.78
C ARG A 118 -8.88 11.95 2.97
N SER A 119 -7.97 12.89 3.20
CA SER A 119 -6.63 12.89 2.62
C SER A 119 -5.61 12.91 3.74
N PHE A 120 -4.76 11.89 3.78
CA PHE A 120 -3.65 11.76 4.73
C PHE A 120 -2.34 12.01 3.98
N CYS A 121 -1.74 13.19 4.17
CA CYS A 121 -0.55 13.61 3.44
C CYS A 121 0.72 13.48 4.29
N TYR A 122 1.76 12.94 3.66
CA TYR A 122 3.09 12.76 4.22
C TYR A 122 4.06 13.69 3.48
N PRO A 123 4.50 14.79 4.12
CA PRO A 123 5.38 15.76 3.47
C PRO A 123 6.72 15.15 3.08
N TRP A 124 7.28 15.61 1.96
CA TRP A 124 8.66 15.26 1.62
C TRP A 124 9.64 15.81 2.67
N PRO A 125 10.72 15.10 2.99
CA PRO A 125 11.80 15.65 3.81
C PRO A 125 12.30 16.96 3.19
N LYS A 126 12.27 18.05 3.96
CA LYS A 126 12.79 19.34 3.50
C LYS A 126 14.29 19.37 3.73
N GLY A 127 15.04 19.22 2.65
CA GLY A 127 16.48 19.46 2.63
C GLY A 127 17.32 18.23 3.00
N GLU A 128 17.61 17.40 2.01
CA GLU A 128 18.93 16.78 1.87
C GLU A 128 19.09 16.31 0.42
N ARG A 129 20.06 16.92 -0.28
CA ARG A 129 20.46 16.57 -1.65
C ARG A 129 21.49 15.44 -1.67
N GLU A 130 21.45 14.54 -0.69
CA GLU A 130 22.39 13.43 -0.66
C GLU A 130 21.69 12.16 -1.11
N GLY A 131 22.18 11.64 -2.24
CA GLY A 131 21.74 10.40 -2.82
C GLY A 131 21.76 9.29 -1.78
N LEU A 132 20.57 8.84 -1.39
CA LEU A 132 20.40 7.49 -0.91
C LEU A 132 20.81 6.56 -2.06
N LYS A 133 22.08 6.14 -2.01
CA LYS A 133 22.59 5.03 -2.81
C LYS A 133 21.59 3.90 -2.67
N LEU A 134 21.06 3.47 -3.82
CA LEU A 134 20.43 2.18 -4.01
C LEU A 134 21.31 1.13 -3.31
N LYS A 135 20.81 0.58 -2.21
CA LYS A 135 21.31 -0.68 -1.69
C LYS A 135 20.37 -1.73 -2.26
N ASP A 136 20.89 -2.44 -3.25
CA ASP A 136 20.34 -3.70 -3.76
C ASP A 136 20.21 -4.73 -2.62
#